data_AF-A0A956N5P5-F1
#
_entry.id   AF-A0A956N5P5-F1
#
_cell.length_a   1.000
_cell.length_b   1.000
_cell.length_c   1.000
_cell.angle_alpha   90.00
_cell.angle_beta   90.00
_cell.angle_gamma   90.00
#
_symmetry.space_group_name_H-M   'P 1'
#
loop_
_entity.id
_entity.type
_entity.pdbx_description
1 polymer ?
#
loop_
_entity_poly.entity_id
_entity_poly.type
_entity_poly.pdbx_seq_one_letter_code
_entity_poly.pdbx_strand_id
1 'polypeptide(L)'
;MPSLGVAFEHYGETYAITADQDTVAVIDDLGTVGTLSLRSRGSLANRFRLDGSAQWGNQTARLSLDFDGRWRRGANEFELAQETGWRHFRDSGDYALSSDHLRERARVGWTRDLGERLSLRLRHRFDGIWYATPDPYNLDSISHEPGFELRWRNEDFDEIRGGYRFTRRSVPDSTTLGYDRHTLEAGGVWAFGSAITLDVTDRADRRTYDPGSVRESSWENRADVSLDLDAGALTTFRFRHANEVVRFDAPDDLDFDYEWARTSFVV
;
A
#
# COMPACT_ATOMS: atom_id res chain seq x y z
N MET A 1 13.99 3.74 -28.84
CA MET A 1 13.36 2.43 -29.00
C MET A 1 12.88 1.96 -27.64
N PRO A 2 11.57 1.88 -27.42
CA PRO A 2 11.04 1.17 -26.27
C PRO A 2 11.66 -0.23 -26.18
N SER A 3 11.75 -0.79 -24.97
CA SER A 3 12.16 -2.18 -24.78
C SER A 3 10.95 -3.06 -24.58
N LEU A 4 10.97 -4.24 -25.21
CA LEU A 4 10.00 -5.30 -25.03
C LEU A 4 10.72 -6.47 -24.35
N GLY A 5 10.18 -6.96 -23.24
CA GLY A 5 10.65 -8.14 -22.53
C GLY A 5 9.56 -9.21 -22.51
N VAL A 6 9.96 -10.47 -22.65
CA VAL A 6 9.09 -11.64 -22.48
C VAL A 6 9.81 -12.60 -21.54
N ALA A 7 9.10 -13.14 -20.55
CA ALA A 7 9.63 -14.13 -19.62
C ALA A 7 8.62 -15.26 -19.41
N PHE A 8 9.13 -16.46 -19.15
CA PHE A 8 8.35 -17.64 -18.82
C PHE A 8 8.98 -18.31 -17.61
N GLU A 9 8.16 -18.63 -16.62
CA GLU A 9 8.60 -19.27 -15.38
C GLU A 9 7.63 -20.40 -15.02
N HIS A 10 8.16 -21.49 -14.46
CA HIS A 10 7.36 -22.53 -13.84
C HIS A 10 7.36 -22.33 -12.34
N TYR A 11 6.22 -22.55 -11.69
CA TYR A 11 6.09 -22.39 -10.25
C TYR A 11 5.44 -23.62 -9.62
N GLY A 12 5.73 -23.79 -8.34
CA GLY A 12 4.97 -24.64 -7.44
C GLY A 12 4.79 -23.91 -6.12
N GLU A 13 3.55 -23.68 -5.75
CA GLU A 13 3.18 -23.01 -4.50
C GLU A 13 2.31 -23.94 -3.68
N THR A 14 2.60 -24.03 -2.38
CA THR A 14 1.82 -24.81 -1.43
C THR A 14 1.13 -23.86 -0.46
N TYR A 15 -0.18 -23.95 -0.34
CA TYR A 15 -0.99 -23.12 0.54
C TYR A 15 -1.75 -23.97 1.54
N ALA A 16 -1.75 -23.55 2.80
CA ALA A 16 -2.63 -24.09 3.83
C ALA A 16 -3.96 -23.32 3.79
N ILE A 17 -5.06 -24.03 3.58
CA ILE A 17 -6.41 -23.48 3.73
C ILE A 17 -7.10 -24.14 4.90
N THR A 18 -7.93 -23.40 5.62
CA THR A 18 -8.80 -23.94 6.66
C THR A 18 -10.03 -24.55 5.96
N ALA A 19 -10.13 -25.88 5.95
CA ALA A 19 -11.23 -26.61 5.32
C ALA A 19 -12.49 -26.61 6.21
N ASP A 20 -12.31 -26.64 7.53
CA ASP A 20 -13.35 -26.45 8.54
C ASP A 20 -12.73 -25.92 9.85
N GLN A 21 -13.52 -25.78 10.93
CA GLN A 21 -13.05 -25.21 12.20
C GLN A 21 -11.80 -25.92 12.80
N ASP A 22 -11.55 -27.19 12.44
CA ASP A 22 -10.48 -28.01 13.02
C ASP A 22 -9.51 -28.61 11.97
N THR A 23 -9.77 -28.44 10.67
CA THR A 23 -9.03 -29.09 9.58
C THR A 23 -8.31 -28.07 8.70
N VAL A 24 -7.00 -28.24 8.55
CA VAL A 24 -6.19 -27.51 7.58
C VAL A 24 -5.90 -28.43 6.39
N ALA A 25 -6.40 -28.08 5.21
CA ALA A 25 -6.04 -28.75 3.97
C ALA A 25 -4.83 -28.03 3.33
N VAL A 26 -3.92 -28.83 2.78
CA VAL A 26 -2.75 -28.33 2.06
C VAL A 26 -3.01 -28.49 0.57
N ILE A 27 -2.99 -27.38 -0.17
CA ILE A 27 -3.21 -27.34 -1.61
C ILE A 27 -1.89 -27.03 -2.30
N ASP A 28 -1.49 -27.90 -3.23
CA ASP A 28 -0.38 -27.66 -4.14
C ASP A 28 -0.90 -27.11 -5.48
N ASP A 29 -0.52 -25.86 -5.79
CA ASP A 29 -0.76 -25.21 -7.08
C ASP A 29 0.54 -25.23 -7.91
N LEU A 30 0.58 -26.02 -8.97
CA LEU A 30 1.68 -26.15 -9.91
C LEU A 30 1.29 -25.55 -11.25
N GLY A 31 2.16 -24.74 -11.85
CA GLY A 31 1.79 -24.08 -13.10
C GLY A 31 2.89 -23.37 -13.84
N THR A 32 2.46 -22.54 -14.80
CA THR A 32 3.34 -21.70 -15.63
C THR A 32 2.87 -20.25 -15.56
N VAL A 33 3.82 -19.33 -15.52
CA VAL A 33 3.62 -17.88 -15.63
C VAL A 33 4.28 -17.41 -16.92
N GLY A 34 3.51 -16.69 -17.74
CA GLY A 34 4.04 -15.90 -18.85
C GLY A 34 3.94 -14.40 -18.53
N THR A 35 5.01 -13.66 -18.75
CA THR A 35 5.08 -12.21 -18.49
C THR A 35 5.52 -11.45 -19.73
N LEU A 36 4.85 -10.35 -20.03
CA LEU A 36 5.15 -9.40 -21.09
C LEU A 36 5.41 -8.02 -20.48
N SER A 37 6.57 -7.41 -20.76
CA SER A 37 6.93 -6.07 -20.27
C SER A 37 7.20 -5.12 -21.44
N LEU A 38 6.54 -3.97 -21.45
CA LEU A 38 6.81 -2.88 -22.38
C LEU A 38 7.28 -1.66 -21.59
N ARG A 39 8.44 -1.11 -21.95
CA ARG A 39 8.99 0.09 -21.31
C ARG A 39 9.33 1.16 -22.31
N SER A 40 8.96 2.39 -21.99
CA SER A 40 9.35 3.57 -22.75
C SER A 40 10.86 3.81 -22.70
N ARG A 41 11.39 4.50 -23.69
CA ARG A 41 12.80 4.93 -23.70
C ARG A 41 13.02 6.35 -23.13
N GLY A 42 12.02 6.93 -22.48
CA GLY A 42 12.04 8.35 -22.09
C GLY A 42 13.03 8.65 -20.95
N SER A 43 13.25 9.94 -20.68
CA SER A 43 14.09 10.37 -19.56
C SER A 43 13.46 9.96 -18.22
N LEU A 44 14.22 10.02 -17.12
CA LEU A 44 13.67 9.79 -15.78
C LEU A 44 12.42 10.65 -15.48
N ALA A 45 12.30 11.80 -16.17
CA ALA A 45 11.19 12.73 -16.08
C ALA A 45 9.92 12.25 -16.81
N ASN A 46 10.04 11.44 -17.87
CA ASN A 46 8.93 10.98 -18.70
C ASN A 46 9.10 9.49 -19.00
N ARG A 47 8.38 8.63 -18.29
CA ARG A 47 8.49 7.18 -18.46
C ARG A 47 7.14 6.51 -18.36
N PHE A 48 6.99 5.42 -19.09
CA PHE A 48 5.89 4.48 -18.91
C PHE A 48 6.41 3.04 -18.89
N ARG A 49 5.74 2.20 -18.12
CA ARG A 49 5.90 0.75 -18.01
C ARG A 49 4.51 0.13 -18.10
N LEU A 50 4.38 -0.93 -18.87
CA LEU A 50 3.19 -1.78 -18.92
C LEU A 50 3.67 -3.22 -18.80
N ASP A 51 3.20 -3.93 -17.79
CA ASP A 51 3.49 -5.32 -17.55
C ASP A 51 2.20 -6.11 -17.54
N GLY A 52 2.14 -7.19 -18.32
CA GLY A 52 1.05 -8.15 -18.29
C GLY A 52 1.59 -9.50 -17.84
N SER A 53 0.88 -10.18 -16.95
CA SER A 53 1.20 -11.56 -16.57
C SER A 53 -0.03 -12.45 -16.65
N ALA A 54 0.22 -13.70 -17.01
CA ALA A 54 -0.79 -14.72 -17.04
C ALA A 54 -0.23 -16.00 -16.41
N GLN A 55 -0.91 -16.46 -15.36
CA GLN A 55 -0.56 -17.60 -14.54
C GLN A 55 -1.64 -18.67 -14.73
N TRP A 56 -1.22 -19.89 -15.08
CA TRP A 56 -2.11 -21.04 -15.22
C TRP A 56 -1.57 -22.17 -14.37
N GLY A 57 -2.26 -22.44 -13.25
CA GLY A 57 -2.02 -23.56 -12.36
C GLY A 57 -3.01 -24.71 -12.54
N ASN A 58 -2.79 -25.80 -11.81
CA ASN A 58 -3.75 -26.90 -11.69
C ASN A 58 -4.97 -26.49 -10.87
N GLN A 59 -4.85 -25.49 -9.99
CA GLN A 59 -5.95 -25.04 -9.12
C GLN A 59 -6.47 -23.64 -9.47
N THR A 60 -5.58 -22.72 -9.86
CA THR A 60 -5.96 -21.33 -10.14
C THR A 60 -5.50 -20.83 -11.51
N ALA A 61 -6.26 -19.92 -12.10
CA ALA A 61 -5.81 -19.10 -13.21
C ALA A 61 -5.80 -17.63 -12.77
N ARG A 62 -4.74 -16.89 -13.11
CA ARG A 62 -4.62 -15.47 -12.79
C ARG A 62 -4.17 -14.69 -14.01
N LEU A 63 -4.77 -13.53 -14.23
CA LEU A 63 -4.36 -12.56 -15.23
C LEU A 63 -4.11 -11.24 -14.52
N SER A 64 -2.97 -10.61 -14.76
CA SER A 64 -2.66 -9.30 -14.17
C SER A 64 -2.15 -8.34 -15.23
N LEU A 65 -2.53 -7.07 -15.11
CA LEU A 65 -2.06 -5.96 -15.91
C LEU A 65 -1.63 -4.82 -14.98
N ASP A 66 -0.38 -4.39 -15.09
CA ASP A 66 0.22 -3.32 -14.29
C ASP A 66 0.75 -2.22 -15.22
N PHE A 67 0.17 -1.04 -15.13
CA PHE A 67 0.63 0.17 -15.79
C PHE A 67 1.25 1.13 -14.77
N ASP A 68 2.42 1.68 -15.08
CA ASP A 68 3.04 2.78 -14.34
C ASP A 68 3.51 3.86 -15.32
N GLY A 69 3.05 5.08 -15.13
CA GLY A 69 3.35 6.23 -15.96
C GLY A 69 3.72 7.44 -15.13
N ARG A 70 4.79 8.12 -15.53
CA ARG A 70 5.20 9.41 -14.98
C ARG A 70 5.49 10.39 -16.12
N TRP A 71 4.99 11.61 -15.98
CA TRP A 71 5.21 12.69 -16.92
C TRP A 71 5.51 13.99 -16.19
N ARG A 72 6.61 14.66 -16.53
CA ARG A 72 7.02 15.93 -15.92
C ARG A 72 7.15 17.01 -16.98
N ARG A 73 6.50 18.15 -16.74
CA ARG A 73 6.56 19.35 -17.56
C ARG A 73 6.73 20.60 -16.70
N GLY A 74 7.94 21.17 -16.75
CA GLY A 74 8.31 22.31 -15.93
C GLY A 74 8.22 21.97 -14.44
N ALA A 75 7.48 22.80 -13.69
CA ALA A 75 7.22 22.62 -12.27
C ALA A 75 6.16 21.55 -11.94
N ASN A 76 5.53 20.92 -12.95
CA ASN A 76 4.45 19.95 -12.73
C ASN A 76 4.93 18.53 -13.05
N GLU A 77 4.55 17.58 -12.21
CA GLU A 77 4.76 16.16 -12.39
C GLU A 77 3.43 15.43 -12.21
N PHE A 78 3.13 14.50 -13.10
CA PHE A 78 1.93 13.67 -13.08
C PHE A 78 2.34 12.22 -13.01
N GLU A 79 1.63 11.45 -12.20
CA GLU A 79 1.83 10.03 -12.01
C GLU A 79 0.49 9.31 -12.18
N LEU A 80 0.50 8.19 -12.88
CA LEU A 80 -0.63 7.28 -13.01
C LEU A 80 -0.09 5.87 -12.87
N ALA A 81 -0.60 5.12 -11.90
CA ALA A 81 -0.35 3.70 -11.78
C ALA A 81 -1.69 2.95 -11.69
N GLN A 82 -1.80 1.81 -12.35
CA GLN A 82 -3.00 0.97 -12.35
C GLN A 82 -2.60 -0.50 -12.37
N GLU A 83 -3.15 -1.29 -11.46
CA GLU A 83 -3.01 -2.73 -11.39
C GLU A 83 -4.40 -3.36 -11.47
N THR A 84 -4.65 -4.17 -12.49
CA THR A 84 -5.88 -4.94 -12.65
C THR A 84 -5.53 -6.42 -12.59
N GLY A 85 -6.13 -7.15 -11.67
CA GLY A 85 -5.91 -8.58 -11.49
C GLY A 85 -7.23 -9.34 -11.54
N TRP A 86 -7.30 -10.41 -12.32
CA TRP A 86 -8.39 -11.37 -12.30
C TRP A 86 -7.87 -12.70 -11.77
N ARG A 87 -8.63 -13.31 -10.87
CA ARG A 87 -8.37 -14.65 -10.34
C ARG A 87 -9.60 -15.52 -10.53
N HIS A 88 -9.35 -16.71 -11.08
CA HIS A 88 -10.33 -17.77 -11.23
C HIS A 88 -9.88 -19.02 -10.50
N PHE A 89 -10.77 -19.60 -9.72
CA PHE A 89 -10.62 -20.87 -9.03
C PHE A 89 -11.35 -21.93 -9.82
N ARG A 90 -10.72 -23.09 -10.03
CA ARG A 90 -11.34 -24.17 -10.78
C ARG A 90 -12.41 -24.87 -9.95
N ASP A 91 -13.52 -25.22 -10.61
CA ASP A 91 -14.69 -25.90 -10.03
C ASP A 91 -14.39 -27.22 -9.29
N SER A 92 -13.22 -27.84 -9.55
CA SER A 92 -12.76 -29.08 -8.91
C SER A 92 -11.61 -28.88 -7.93
N GLY A 93 -11.30 -27.64 -7.55
CA GLY A 93 -10.23 -27.32 -6.61
C GLY A 93 -10.74 -27.31 -5.17
N ASP A 94 -9.84 -27.59 -4.22
CA ASP A 94 -10.16 -27.66 -2.78
C ASP A 94 -10.50 -26.30 -2.15
N TYR A 95 -10.68 -25.25 -2.96
CA TYR A 95 -11.00 -23.89 -2.53
C TYR A 95 -12.50 -23.71 -2.24
N ALA A 96 -13.03 -24.44 -1.26
CA ALA A 96 -14.45 -24.36 -0.88
C ALA A 96 -14.89 -22.98 -0.35
N LEU A 97 -13.93 -22.12 0.03
CA LEU A 97 -14.16 -20.80 0.64
C LEU A 97 -13.63 -19.62 -0.21
N SER A 98 -13.20 -19.85 -1.45
CA SER A 98 -12.69 -18.78 -2.31
C SER A 98 -13.61 -18.55 -3.50
N SER A 99 -14.01 -17.29 -3.72
CA SER A 99 -14.68 -16.90 -4.96
C SER A 99 -13.69 -16.29 -5.96
N ASP A 100 -13.94 -16.56 -7.23
CA ASP A 100 -13.40 -15.78 -8.35
C ASP A 100 -13.55 -14.29 -8.07
N HIS A 101 -12.55 -13.51 -8.44
CA HIS A 101 -12.63 -12.06 -8.26
C HIS A 101 -11.82 -11.28 -9.28
N LEU A 102 -12.30 -10.06 -9.50
CA LEU A 102 -11.56 -8.98 -10.13
C LEU A 102 -11.07 -8.04 -9.03
N ARG A 103 -9.81 -7.66 -9.09
CA ARG A 103 -9.23 -6.60 -8.26
C ARG A 103 -8.69 -5.49 -9.13
N GLU A 104 -8.96 -4.26 -8.76
CA GLU A 104 -8.41 -3.08 -9.42
C GLU A 104 -7.83 -2.12 -8.40
N ARG A 105 -6.56 -1.78 -8.55
CA ARG A 105 -5.91 -0.72 -7.79
C ARG A 105 -5.48 0.37 -8.76
N ALA A 106 -5.80 1.62 -8.45
CA ALA A 106 -5.31 2.74 -9.22
C ALA A 106 -4.75 3.82 -8.31
N ARG A 107 -3.75 4.54 -8.80
CA ARG A 107 -3.16 5.70 -8.12
C ARG A 107 -2.93 6.78 -9.15
N VAL A 108 -3.47 7.96 -8.87
CA VAL A 108 -3.20 9.18 -9.62
C VAL A 108 -2.49 10.17 -8.70
N GLY A 109 -1.45 10.81 -9.22
CA GLY A 109 -0.68 11.81 -8.50
C GLY A 109 -0.45 13.03 -9.38
N TRP A 110 -0.52 14.21 -8.77
CA TRP A 110 -0.04 15.44 -9.35
C TRP A 110 0.83 16.15 -8.33
N THR A 111 2.05 16.52 -8.71
CA THR A 111 2.98 17.29 -7.90
C THR A 111 3.27 18.59 -8.62
N ARG A 112 3.33 19.69 -7.86
CA ARG A 112 3.73 21.00 -8.35
C ARG A 112 4.74 21.65 -7.43
N ASP A 113 5.86 22.07 -8.00
CA ASP A 113 6.81 22.94 -7.34
C ASP A 113 6.22 24.36 -7.28
N LEU A 114 6.05 24.89 -6.07
CA LEU A 114 5.50 26.21 -5.75
C LEU A 114 6.62 27.24 -5.47
N GLY A 115 7.80 27.00 -6.02
CA GLY A 115 9.02 27.76 -5.80
C GLY A 115 10.22 26.81 -5.73
N GLU A 116 11.35 27.32 -5.24
CA GLU A 116 12.58 26.50 -5.09
C GLU A 116 12.50 25.53 -3.91
N ARG A 117 11.66 25.86 -2.92
CA ARG A 117 11.65 25.24 -1.59
C ARG A 117 10.36 24.54 -1.25
N LEU A 118 9.25 24.86 -1.91
CA LEU A 118 7.92 24.35 -1.57
C LEU A 118 7.39 23.50 -2.72
N SER A 119 6.82 22.34 -2.41
CA SER A 119 6.07 21.53 -3.37
C SER A 119 4.75 21.08 -2.76
N LEU A 120 3.72 21.01 -3.60
CA LEU A 120 2.40 20.47 -3.29
C LEU A 120 2.19 19.20 -4.10
N ARG A 121 1.77 18.13 -3.44
CA ARG A 121 1.35 16.89 -4.06
C ARG A 121 -0.11 16.63 -3.75
N LEU A 122 -0.91 16.41 -4.78
CA LEU A 122 -2.24 15.82 -4.69
C LEU A 122 -2.15 14.36 -5.12
N ARG A 123 -2.84 13.48 -4.40
CA ARG A 123 -2.92 12.05 -4.71
C ARG A 123 -4.34 11.53 -4.56
N HIS A 124 -4.69 10.55 -5.36
CA HIS A 124 -5.89 9.75 -5.19
C HIS A 124 -5.53 8.29 -5.38
N ARG A 125 -5.90 7.44 -4.43
CA ARG A 125 -5.81 5.98 -4.57
C ARG A 125 -7.21 5.38 -4.62
N PHE A 126 -7.36 4.38 -5.47
CA PHE A 126 -8.52 3.53 -5.60
C PHE A 126 -8.10 2.07 -5.36
N ASP A 127 -8.91 1.30 -4.64
CA ASP A 127 -8.76 -0.15 -4.47
C ASP A 127 -10.17 -0.75 -4.50
N GLY A 128 -10.45 -1.57 -5.50
CA GLY A 128 -11.72 -2.25 -5.71
C GLY A 128 -11.49 -3.75 -5.80
N ILE A 129 -12.35 -4.53 -5.17
CA ILE A 129 -12.44 -5.98 -5.33
C ILE A 129 -13.90 -6.36 -5.52
N TRP A 130 -14.14 -7.20 -6.53
CA TRP A 130 -15.46 -7.71 -6.89
C TRP A 130 -15.39 -9.22 -7.03
N TYR A 131 -16.17 -9.93 -6.23
CA TYR A 131 -16.27 -11.37 -6.24
C TYR A 131 -17.42 -11.81 -7.16
N ALA A 132 -17.22 -12.89 -7.92
CA ALA A 132 -18.28 -13.43 -8.77
C ALA A 132 -19.45 -13.99 -7.95
N THR A 133 -19.16 -14.57 -6.79
CA THR A 133 -20.15 -15.05 -5.82
C THR A 133 -19.75 -14.57 -4.42
N PRO A 134 -20.21 -13.38 -4.00
CA PRO A 134 -19.91 -12.87 -2.67
C PRO A 134 -20.48 -13.77 -1.56
N ASP A 135 -19.73 -13.90 -0.47
CA ASP A 135 -20.11 -14.67 0.71
C ASP A 135 -19.63 -13.95 1.99
N PRO A 136 -19.96 -14.41 3.21
CA PRO A 136 -19.55 -13.73 4.46
C PRO A 136 -18.04 -13.51 4.64
N TYR A 137 -17.20 -14.24 3.92
CA TYR A 137 -15.74 -14.14 3.93
C TYR A 137 -15.19 -13.43 2.68
N ASN A 138 -15.91 -13.47 1.56
CA ASN A 138 -15.57 -12.85 0.27
C ASN A 138 -16.54 -11.71 -0.06
N LEU A 139 -16.25 -10.53 0.47
CA LEU A 139 -17.12 -9.35 0.30
C LEU A 139 -16.55 -8.39 -0.73
N ASP A 140 -17.42 -7.88 -1.61
CA ASP A 140 -17.04 -6.78 -2.48
C ASP A 140 -16.61 -5.59 -1.64
N SER A 141 -15.56 -4.90 -2.06
CA SER A 141 -15.17 -3.67 -1.41
C SER A 141 -14.55 -2.67 -2.35
N ILE A 142 -14.88 -1.40 -2.10
CA ILE A 142 -14.41 -0.27 -2.89
C ILE A 142 -13.86 0.76 -1.92
N SER A 143 -12.64 1.22 -2.16
CA SER A 143 -11.97 2.22 -1.34
C SER A 143 -11.48 3.37 -2.20
N HIS A 144 -11.76 4.60 -1.76
CA HIS A 144 -11.24 5.84 -2.34
C HIS A 144 -10.41 6.56 -1.30
N GLU A 145 -9.20 6.99 -1.66
CA GLU A 145 -8.29 7.71 -0.76
C GLU A 145 -7.70 8.95 -1.44
N PRO A 146 -8.47 10.05 -1.55
CA PRO A 146 -7.91 11.36 -1.88
C PRO A 146 -7.02 11.89 -0.75
N GLY A 147 -5.99 12.62 -1.12
CA GLY A 147 -5.15 13.32 -0.15
C GLY A 147 -4.22 14.33 -0.78
N PHE A 148 -3.58 15.10 0.09
CA PHE A 148 -2.55 16.04 -0.30
C PHE A 148 -1.37 15.99 0.66
N GLU A 149 -0.24 16.50 0.21
CA GLU A 149 0.99 16.61 0.96
C GLU A 149 1.71 17.89 0.53
N LEU A 150 2.18 18.65 1.50
CA LEU A 150 3.07 19.78 1.31
C LEU A 150 4.46 19.34 1.75
N ARG A 151 5.48 19.69 0.95
CA ARG A 151 6.89 19.52 1.34
C ARG A 151 7.59 20.85 1.23
N TRP A 152 8.31 21.20 2.28
CA TRP A 152 9.14 22.38 2.36
C TRP A 152 10.59 21.96 2.61
N ARG A 153 11.53 22.53 1.86
CA ARG A 153 12.97 22.30 1.99
C ARG A 153 13.64 23.63 2.27
N ASN A 154 14.58 23.69 3.20
CA ASN A 154 15.38 24.89 3.39
C ASN A 154 16.84 24.52 3.69
N GLU A 155 17.64 25.47 4.16
CA GLU A 155 19.04 25.21 4.51
C GLU A 155 19.22 24.64 5.93
N ASP A 156 18.24 24.85 6.82
CA ASP A 156 18.28 24.39 8.21
C ASP A 156 17.74 22.95 8.38
N PHE A 157 16.96 22.46 7.42
CA PHE A 157 16.41 21.11 7.35
C PHE A 157 16.27 20.67 5.88
N ASP A 158 16.55 19.40 5.63
CA ASP A 158 16.50 18.83 4.27
C ASP A 158 15.07 18.81 3.74
N GLU A 159 14.11 18.43 4.59
CA GLU A 159 12.69 18.38 4.23
C GLU A 159 11.81 18.43 5.48
N ILE A 160 10.76 19.25 5.47
CA ILE A 160 9.58 19.11 6.34
C ILE A 160 8.41 18.76 5.44
N ARG A 161 7.61 17.76 5.85
CA ARG A 161 6.41 17.34 5.13
C ARG A 161 5.21 17.30 6.05
N GLY A 162 4.06 17.63 5.49
CA GLY A 162 2.77 17.55 6.18
C GLY A 162 1.68 17.21 5.18
N GLY A 163 0.77 16.33 5.54
CA GLY A 163 -0.25 15.85 4.63
C GLY A 163 -1.51 15.39 5.33
N TYR A 164 -2.56 15.30 4.54
CA TYR A 164 -3.85 14.79 4.96
C TYR A 164 -4.38 13.82 3.91
N ARG A 165 -5.04 12.76 4.36
CA ARG A 165 -5.78 11.82 3.52
C ARG A 165 -7.15 11.56 4.13
N PHE A 166 -8.11 11.35 3.25
CA PHE A 166 -9.42 10.84 3.60
C PHE A 166 -9.61 9.53 2.85
N THR A 167 -9.90 8.44 3.55
CA THR A 167 -10.24 7.16 2.95
C THR A 167 -11.71 6.87 3.22
N ARG A 168 -12.49 6.58 2.18
CA ARG A 168 -13.82 6.00 2.32
C ARG A 168 -13.80 4.59 1.78
N ARG A 169 -14.12 3.62 2.62
CA ARG A 169 -14.32 2.22 2.23
C ARG A 169 -15.80 1.89 2.29
N SER A 170 -16.33 1.41 1.19
CA SER A 170 -17.68 0.85 1.08
C SER A 170 -17.59 -0.65 0.87
N VAL A 171 -18.47 -1.40 1.53
CA VAL A 171 -18.62 -2.85 1.37
C VAL A 171 -20.08 -3.09 0.97
N PRO A 172 -20.42 -3.14 -0.33
CA PRO A 172 -21.82 -3.20 -0.78
C PRO A 172 -22.62 -4.37 -0.19
N ASP A 173 -21.93 -5.49 0.03
CA ASP A 173 -22.52 -6.73 0.55
C ASP A 173 -22.63 -6.75 2.09
N SER A 174 -22.09 -5.72 2.76
CA SER A 174 -22.18 -5.57 4.21
C SER A 174 -22.21 -4.10 4.62
N THR A 175 -23.36 -3.66 5.12
CA THR A 175 -23.52 -2.30 5.67
C THR A 175 -22.75 -2.09 6.97
N THR A 176 -22.12 -3.12 7.54
CA THR A 176 -21.48 -3.06 8.86
C THR A 176 -19.96 -2.95 8.80
N LEU A 177 -19.34 -3.03 7.62
CA LEU A 177 -17.87 -3.00 7.50
C LEU A 177 -17.34 -1.78 6.73
N GLY A 178 -18.23 -0.91 6.26
CA GLY A 178 -17.88 0.38 5.70
C GLY A 178 -17.31 1.31 6.78
N TYR A 179 -16.38 2.17 6.37
CA TYR A 179 -15.79 3.18 7.25
C TYR A 179 -15.23 4.37 6.48
N ASP A 180 -15.16 5.49 7.19
CA ASP A 180 -14.36 6.66 6.82
C ASP A 180 -13.10 6.70 7.68
N ARG A 181 -11.95 7.05 7.09
CA ARG A 181 -10.67 7.22 7.79
C ARG A 181 -10.08 8.58 7.44
N HIS A 182 -9.69 9.33 8.46
CA HIS A 182 -8.94 10.57 8.33
C HIS A 182 -7.51 10.31 8.78
N THR A 183 -6.53 10.57 7.93
CA THR A 183 -5.11 10.45 8.25
C THR A 183 -4.47 11.82 8.19
N LEU A 184 -3.82 12.23 9.27
CA LEU A 184 -2.89 13.35 9.33
C LEU A 184 -1.48 12.78 9.46
N GLU A 185 -0.56 13.28 8.66
CA GLU A 185 0.83 12.84 8.66
C GLU A 185 1.74 14.06 8.64
N ALA A 186 2.74 14.07 9.50
CA ALA A 186 3.76 15.12 9.55
C ALA A 186 5.13 14.48 9.75
N GLY A 187 6.17 15.11 9.23
CA GLY A 187 7.51 14.62 9.44
C GLY A 187 8.57 15.59 8.95
N GLY A 188 9.82 15.26 9.25
CA GLY A 188 10.94 16.03 8.78
C GLY A 188 12.23 15.24 8.79
N VAL A 189 13.17 15.70 7.97
CA VAL A 189 14.53 15.22 7.87
C VAL A 189 15.46 16.39 8.16
N TRP A 190 16.32 16.22 9.16
CA TRP A 190 17.31 17.19 9.59
C TRP A 190 18.71 16.61 9.45
N ALA A 191 19.58 17.30 8.73
CA ALA A 191 21.00 17.00 8.69
C ALA A 191 21.77 17.95 9.62
N PHE A 192 22.57 17.40 10.54
CA PHE A 192 23.46 18.17 11.40
C PHE A 192 24.91 17.95 10.96
N GLY A 193 25.40 18.85 10.12
CA GLY A 193 26.68 18.68 9.43
C GLY A 193 26.62 17.52 8.43
N SER A 194 27.78 16.92 8.12
CA SER A 194 27.86 15.79 7.17
C SER A 194 27.65 14.42 7.81
N ALA A 195 27.54 14.36 9.13
CA ALA A 195 27.67 13.11 9.88
C ALA A 195 26.36 12.63 10.52
N ILE A 196 25.36 13.49 10.69
CA ILE A 196 24.16 13.14 11.46
C ILE A 196 22.91 13.46 10.65
N THR A 197 22.01 12.49 10.56
CA THR A 197 20.69 12.67 9.96
C THR A 197 19.61 12.16 10.91
N LEU A 198 18.62 13.00 11.19
CA LEU A 198 17.43 12.67 11.97
C LEU A 198 16.22 12.68 11.03
N ASP A 199 15.48 11.58 10.95
CA ASP A 199 14.16 11.48 10.32
C ASP A 199 13.12 11.24 11.40
N VAL A 200 12.11 12.10 11.47
CA VAL A 200 10.94 11.93 12.34
C VAL A 200 9.70 11.92 11.47
N THR A 201 8.84 10.94 11.65
CA THR A 201 7.52 10.89 11.03
C THR A 201 6.49 10.55 12.11
N ASP A 202 5.38 11.28 12.12
CA ASP A 202 4.23 11.05 12.97
C ASP A 202 2.97 10.96 12.10
N ARG A 203 2.08 10.05 12.47
CA ARG A 203 0.81 9.80 11.78
C ARG A 203 -0.29 9.61 12.82
N ALA A 204 -1.32 10.41 12.72
CA ALA A 204 -2.56 10.26 13.47
C ALA A 204 -3.69 9.86 12.52
N ASP A 205 -4.44 8.84 12.91
CA ASP A 205 -5.49 8.23 12.13
C ASP A 205 -6.77 8.16 12.96
N ARG A 206 -7.87 8.64 12.40
CA ARG A 206 -9.21 8.43 12.94
C ARG A 206 -10.00 7.57 11.99
N ARG A 207 -10.41 6.37 12.43
CA ARG A 207 -11.33 5.50 11.71
C ARG A 207 -12.71 5.55 12.34
N THR A 208 -13.71 5.81 11.54
CA THR A 208 -15.12 5.87 11.95
C THR A 208 -15.91 4.89 11.11
N TYR A 209 -16.45 3.85 11.74
CA TYR A 209 -17.27 2.84 11.08
C TYR A 209 -18.72 3.33 10.88
N ASP A 210 -19.41 2.74 9.90
CA ASP A 210 -20.81 3.05 9.63
C ASP A 210 -21.73 2.68 10.82
N PRO A 211 -22.87 3.38 11.02
CA PRO A 211 -23.82 3.03 12.07
C PRO A 211 -24.29 1.57 11.98
N GLY A 212 -24.24 0.86 13.11
CA GLY A 212 -24.58 -0.57 13.17
C GLY A 212 -23.43 -1.49 12.76
N SER A 213 -22.22 -0.95 12.58
CA SER A 213 -21.00 -1.74 12.47
C SER A 213 -20.83 -2.68 13.68
N VAL A 214 -20.25 -3.84 13.42
CA VAL A 214 -19.77 -4.77 14.47
C VAL A 214 -18.37 -4.39 14.96
N ARG A 215 -17.77 -3.34 14.40
CA ARG A 215 -16.46 -2.83 14.74
C ARG A 215 -16.57 -1.46 15.39
N GLU A 216 -15.71 -1.23 16.34
CA GLU A 216 -15.66 0.04 17.05
C GLU A 216 -14.75 1.05 16.34
N SER A 217 -15.15 2.32 16.40
CA SER A 217 -14.36 3.42 15.86
C SER A 217 -13.10 3.61 16.68
N SER A 218 -12.01 4.06 16.06
CA SER A 218 -10.71 4.10 16.73
C SER A 218 -9.82 5.26 16.30
N TRP A 219 -8.90 5.60 17.20
CA TRP A 219 -7.75 6.44 16.94
C TRP A 219 -6.49 5.58 16.90
N GLU A 220 -5.65 5.78 15.89
CA GLU A 220 -4.34 5.14 15.73
C GLU A 220 -3.31 6.26 15.63
N ASN A 221 -2.29 6.25 16.48
CA ASN A 221 -1.17 7.18 16.42
C ASN A 221 0.12 6.37 16.27
N ARG A 222 0.95 6.74 15.32
CA ARG A 222 2.23 6.09 15.06
C ARG A 222 3.31 7.13 14.86
N ALA A 223 4.41 7.00 15.60
CA ALA A 223 5.61 7.77 15.34
C ALA A 223 6.80 6.85 15.04
N ASP A 224 7.60 7.24 14.06
CA ASP A 224 8.84 6.60 13.66
C ASP A 224 9.96 7.65 13.73
N VAL A 225 11.06 7.31 14.39
CA VAL A 225 12.26 8.14 14.54
C VAL A 225 13.48 7.34 14.09
N SER A 226 14.27 7.87 13.17
CA SER A 226 15.54 7.30 12.75
C SER A 226 16.65 8.32 12.95
N LEU A 227 17.74 7.91 13.59
CA LEU A 227 18.96 8.70 13.74
C LEU A 227 20.12 7.92 13.13
N ASP A 228 20.69 8.46 12.07
CA ASP A 228 21.89 7.94 11.42
C ASP A 228 23.09 8.81 11.81
N LEU A 229 24.18 8.19 12.25
CA LEU A 229 25.44 8.81 12.61
C LEU A 229 26.60 8.15 11.85
N ASP A 230 27.13 8.86 10.87
CA ASP A 230 28.35 8.51 10.16
C ASP A 230 29.57 8.85 11.02
N ALA A 231 30.24 7.81 11.53
CA ALA A 231 31.41 7.92 12.39
C ALA A 231 32.73 7.90 11.60
N GLY A 232 32.68 7.93 10.26
CA GLY A 232 33.83 7.90 9.37
C GLY A 232 33.71 6.84 8.28
N ALA A 233 34.76 6.69 7.47
CA ALA A 233 34.74 6.06 6.14
C ALA A 233 34.12 4.65 6.02
N LEU A 234 33.89 3.92 7.12
CA LEU A 234 33.39 2.54 7.12
C LEU A 234 32.36 2.25 8.23
N THR A 235 31.89 3.23 9.00
CA THR A 235 31.04 2.94 10.16
C THR A 235 29.86 3.90 10.25
N THR A 236 28.65 3.35 10.20
CA THR A 236 27.41 4.12 10.33
C THR A 236 26.57 3.52 11.44
N PHE A 237 26.40 4.27 12.51
CA PHE A 237 25.48 3.90 13.58
C PHE A 237 24.07 4.32 13.18
N ARG A 238 23.12 3.41 13.33
CA ARG A 238 21.71 3.67 13.03
C ARG A 238 20.86 3.28 14.21
N PHE A 239 20.19 4.27 14.79
CA PHE A 239 19.16 4.09 15.79
C PHE A 239 17.79 4.25 15.14
N ARG A 240 16.86 3.33 15.43
CA ARG A 240 15.47 3.43 15.02
C ARG A 240 14.55 3.17 16.19
N HIS A 241 13.59 4.05 16.39
CA HIS A 241 12.49 3.91 17.31
C HIS A 241 11.17 4.00 16.55
N ALA A 242 10.24 3.12 16.86
CA ALA A 242 8.87 3.19 16.35
C ALA A 242 7.92 2.89 17.49
N ASN A 243 6.82 3.62 17.58
CA ASN A 243 5.72 3.33 18.48
C ASN A 243 4.38 3.42 17.74
N GLU A 244 3.41 2.67 18.22
CA GLU A 244 2.03 2.70 17.76
C GLU A 244 1.10 2.60 18.97
N VAL A 245 0.06 3.43 18.98
CA VAL A 245 -0.98 3.44 20.00
C VAL A 245 -2.33 3.42 19.29
N VAL A 246 -3.15 2.43 19.60
CA VAL A 246 -4.53 2.35 19.12
C VAL A 246 -5.48 2.41 20.30
N ARG A 247 -6.48 3.29 20.17
CA ARG A 247 -7.54 3.50 21.17
C ARG A 247 -8.90 3.37 20.51
N PHE A 248 -9.73 2.47 20.99
CA PHE A 248 -11.11 2.33 20.53
C PHE A 248 -12.04 3.23 21.35
N ASP A 249 -13.12 3.71 20.73
CA ASP A 249 -14.10 4.55 21.43
C ASP A 249 -14.86 3.77 22.51
N ALA A 250 -15.11 2.48 22.26
CA ALA A 250 -15.74 1.55 23.18
C ALA A 250 -15.06 0.17 23.07
N PRO A 251 -13.92 -0.04 23.74
CA PRO A 251 -13.17 -1.28 23.59
C PRO A 251 -13.95 -2.51 24.11
N ASP A 252 -13.78 -3.64 23.43
CA ASP A 252 -14.40 -4.94 23.78
C ASP A 252 -13.40 -6.12 23.65
N ASP A 253 -13.90 -7.35 23.66
CA ASP A 253 -13.07 -8.57 23.58
C ASP A 253 -12.36 -8.74 22.22
N LEU A 254 -12.85 -8.09 21.15
CA LEU A 254 -12.31 -8.16 19.79
C LEU A 254 -11.56 -6.88 19.39
N ASP A 255 -11.97 -5.73 19.92
CA ASP A 255 -11.47 -4.40 19.62
C ASP A 255 -10.92 -3.78 20.93
N PHE A 256 -9.71 -4.17 21.32
CA PHE A 256 -9.06 -3.69 22.55
C PHE A 256 -7.94 -2.70 22.26
N ASP A 257 -7.76 -1.74 23.17
CA ASP A 257 -6.64 -0.80 23.14
C ASP A 257 -5.31 -1.53 23.16
N TYR A 258 -4.38 -1.10 22.31
CA TYR A 258 -3.02 -1.63 22.34
C TYR A 258 -1.98 -0.55 22.12
N GLU A 259 -0.80 -0.81 22.65
CA GLU A 259 0.38 0.02 22.49
C GLU A 259 1.58 -0.90 22.30
N TRP A 260 2.42 -0.57 21.31
CA TRP A 260 3.72 -1.21 21.18
C TRP A 260 4.78 -0.18 20.86
N ALA A 261 6.00 -0.47 21.29
CA ALA A 261 7.19 0.28 20.95
C ALA A 261 8.32 -0.68 20.59
N ARG A 262 9.09 -0.32 19.58
CA ARG A 262 10.27 -1.06 19.13
C ARG A 262 11.44 -0.11 18.99
N THR A 263 12.55 -0.49 19.61
CA THR A 263 13.83 0.20 19.45
C THR A 263 14.85 -0.77 18.87
N SER A 264 15.62 -0.32 17.89
CA SER A 264 16.70 -1.10 17.30
C SER A 264 17.93 -0.23 17.04
N PHE A 265 19.09 -0.87 17.10
CA PHE A 265 20.38 -0.25 16.90
C PHE A 265 21.23 -1.15 15.98
N VAL A 266 21.83 -0.55 14.96
CA VAL A 266 22.69 -1.22 13.96
C VAL A 266 23.98 -0.43 13.83
N VAL A 267 25.10 -1.12 13.62
CA VAL A 267 26.45 -0.57 13.39
C VAL A 267 26.95 -1.01 12.03
#